data_AF-A0A4Q3JZ04-F1
#
_entry.id   AF-A0A4Q3JZ04-F1
#
_cell.length_a   1.000
_cell.length_b   1.000
_cell.length_c   1.000
_cell.angle_alpha   90.00
_cell.angle_beta   90.00
_cell.angle_gamma   90.00
#
_symmetry.space_group_name_H-M   'P 1'
#
loop_
_entity.id
_entity.type
_entity.pdbx_description
1 polymer ?
#
loop_
_entity_poly.entity_id
_entity_poly.type
_entity_poly.pdbx_seq_one_letter_code
_entity_poly.pdbx_strand_id
1 'polypeptide(L)'
;SYEAFCKKQYGHPCISIYGFFSPADRRLVMNVGLGIGTLSHELVHPLVEADFPDAPTWLNEGIASLFEAPVMPKTGEIHGVKNWRYRRLQAAMASPRERDRVSVEGIFGLSDAVFRGADEDLNYAMARYLCQWLDSRKQLWAFYRGWRDGVARDRTGEGAFRAATGMMPSEATATWRQWVRSL
;
A
#
# COMPACT_ATOMS: atom_id res chain seq x y z
N SER A 1 -12.02 -20.60 16.40
CA SER A 1 -12.23 -19.32 15.70
C SER A 1 -10.88 -18.64 15.50
N TYR A 2 -10.80 -17.65 14.60
CA TYR A 2 -9.59 -16.87 14.35
C TYR A 2 -8.98 -16.28 15.64
N GLU A 3 -9.80 -15.62 16.47
CA GLU A 3 -9.36 -15.10 17.78
C GLU A 3 -8.87 -16.18 18.76
N ALA A 4 -9.53 -17.35 18.79
CA ALA A 4 -9.09 -18.44 19.66
C ALA A 4 -7.72 -19.00 19.22
N PHE A 5 -7.44 -19.01 17.92
CA PHE A 5 -6.12 -19.39 17.41
C PHE A 5 -5.05 -18.39 17.88
N CYS A 6 -5.26 -17.08 17.72
CA CYS A 6 -4.25 -16.09 18.13
C CYS A 6 -3.98 -16.10 19.63
N LYS A 7 -5.03 -16.18 20.47
CA LYS A 7 -4.85 -16.26 21.92
C LYS A 7 -4.08 -17.51 22.33
N LYS A 8 -4.34 -18.66 21.68
CA LYS A 8 -3.63 -19.91 21.97
C LYS A 8 -2.18 -19.89 21.48
N GLN A 9 -1.94 -19.36 20.29
CA GLN A 9 -0.64 -19.42 19.62
C GLN A 9 0.32 -18.30 20.05
N TYR A 10 -0.21 -17.10 20.31
CA TYR A 10 0.57 -15.89 20.54
C TYR A 10 0.31 -15.25 21.92
N GLY A 11 -0.68 -15.74 22.67
CA GLY A 11 -0.99 -15.22 24.01
C GLY A 11 -1.73 -13.87 24.02
N HIS A 12 -2.08 -13.33 22.85
CA HIS A 12 -2.81 -12.07 22.71
C HIS A 12 -3.92 -12.17 21.64
N PRO A 13 -4.88 -11.23 21.60
CA PRO A 13 -5.86 -11.14 20.51
C PRO A 13 -5.18 -10.98 19.15
N CYS A 14 -5.86 -11.33 18.06
CA CYS A 14 -5.28 -11.11 16.73
C CYS A 14 -5.03 -9.61 16.51
N ILE A 15 -3.88 -9.27 15.94
CA ILE A 15 -3.47 -7.86 15.73
C ILE A 15 -4.29 -7.16 14.63
N SER A 16 -5.01 -7.93 13.82
CA SER A 16 -5.90 -7.49 12.77
C SER A 16 -7.09 -8.44 12.70
N ILE A 17 -8.29 -7.91 12.50
CA ILE A 17 -9.52 -8.72 12.36
C ILE A 17 -9.54 -9.52 11.04
N TYR A 18 -8.72 -9.12 10.06
CA TYR A 18 -8.70 -9.69 8.72
C TYR A 18 -7.72 -10.86 8.60
N GLY A 19 -6.51 -10.67 9.12
CA GLY A 19 -5.35 -11.52 8.87
C GLY A 19 -4.08 -10.71 9.12
N PHE A 20 -2.96 -11.40 9.19
CA PHE A 20 -1.65 -10.78 9.28
C PHE A 20 -0.54 -11.77 8.86
N PHE A 21 0.54 -11.22 8.33
CA PHE A 21 1.84 -11.87 8.28
C PHE A 21 2.62 -11.59 9.58
N SER A 22 3.18 -12.64 10.19
CA SER A 22 4.17 -12.53 11.27
C SER A 22 5.57 -12.72 10.69
N PRO A 23 6.39 -11.65 10.58
CA PRO A 23 7.78 -11.73 10.14
C PRO A 23 8.60 -12.69 11.02
N ALA A 24 8.45 -12.56 12.34
CA ALA A 24 9.21 -13.33 13.32
C ALA A 24 8.99 -14.85 13.20
N ASP A 25 7.75 -15.26 12.90
CA ASP A 25 7.40 -16.68 12.79
C ASP A 25 7.40 -17.20 11.34
N ARG A 26 7.52 -16.30 10.35
CA ARG A 26 7.31 -16.56 8.92
C ARG A 26 5.96 -17.25 8.66
N ARG A 27 4.90 -16.76 9.29
CA ARG A 27 3.55 -17.34 9.23
C ARG A 27 2.51 -16.35 8.74
N LEU A 28 1.64 -16.81 7.86
CA LEU A 28 0.41 -16.14 7.47
C LEU A 28 -0.74 -16.66 8.32
N VAL A 29 -1.43 -15.77 9.02
CA VAL A 29 -2.59 -16.09 9.86
C VAL A 29 -3.78 -15.34 9.31
N MET A 30 -4.89 -16.05 9.10
CA MET A 30 -5.98 -15.53 8.26
C MET A 30 -7.36 -15.78 8.82
N ASN A 31 -8.20 -14.74 8.78
CA ASN A 31 -9.63 -14.86 9.02
C ASN A 31 -10.38 -15.11 7.71
N VAL A 32 -10.46 -16.37 7.28
CA VAL A 32 -11.16 -16.78 6.04
C VAL A 32 -12.64 -16.37 6.04
N GLY A 33 -13.25 -16.18 7.22
CA GLY A 33 -14.65 -15.76 7.36
C GLY A 33 -14.96 -14.37 6.81
N LEU A 34 -13.96 -13.52 6.56
CA LEU A 34 -14.12 -12.17 5.99
C LEU A 34 -13.80 -12.10 4.48
N GLY A 35 -13.45 -13.23 3.86
CA GLY A 35 -13.13 -13.34 2.44
C GLY A 35 -11.64 -13.49 2.12
N ILE A 36 -11.34 -13.81 0.86
CA ILE A 36 -9.98 -14.13 0.37
C ILE A 36 -9.19 -12.87 -0.05
N GLY A 37 -9.83 -11.69 -0.18
CA GLY A 37 -9.13 -10.45 -0.51
C GLY A 37 -8.00 -10.11 0.46
N THR A 38 -8.17 -10.49 1.73
CA THR A 38 -7.12 -10.42 2.74
C THR A 38 -5.97 -11.40 2.46
N LEU A 39 -6.21 -12.58 1.88
CA LEU A 39 -5.13 -13.52 1.58
C LEU A 39 -4.16 -12.95 0.56
N SER A 40 -4.68 -12.38 -0.53
CA SER A 40 -3.83 -11.78 -1.55
C SER A 40 -3.03 -10.60 -0.99
N HIS A 41 -3.62 -9.82 -0.08
CA HIS A 41 -2.92 -8.76 0.63
C HIS A 41 -1.74 -9.33 1.46
N GLU A 42 -2.03 -10.27 2.35
CA GLU A 42 -1.02 -10.82 3.26
C GLU A 42 0.08 -11.60 2.55
N LEU A 43 -0.21 -12.21 1.39
CA LEU A 43 0.80 -12.91 0.56
C LEU A 43 1.86 -11.97 -0.03
N VAL A 44 1.57 -10.67 -0.15
CA VAL A 44 2.52 -9.69 -0.68
C VAL A 44 3.60 -9.34 0.34
N HIS A 45 3.26 -9.23 1.62
CA HIS A 45 4.22 -8.80 2.65
C HIS A 45 5.49 -9.67 2.72
N PRO A 46 5.44 -11.02 2.71
CA PRO A 46 6.63 -11.84 2.69
C PRO A 46 7.52 -11.60 1.46
N LEU A 47 6.92 -11.26 0.31
CA LEU A 47 7.65 -10.98 -0.93
C LEU A 47 8.37 -9.64 -0.85
N VAL A 48 7.69 -8.62 -0.33
CA VAL A 48 8.30 -7.29 -0.11
C VAL A 48 9.37 -7.37 0.97
N GLU A 49 9.12 -8.03 2.10
CA GLU A 49 10.10 -8.16 3.19
C GLU A 49 11.36 -8.91 2.74
N ALA A 50 11.21 -9.97 1.95
CA ALA A 50 12.35 -10.74 1.46
C ALA A 50 13.23 -9.94 0.47
N ASP A 51 12.63 -9.01 -0.28
CA ASP A 51 13.32 -8.27 -1.35
C ASP A 51 13.76 -6.87 -0.93
N PHE A 52 12.91 -6.14 -0.21
CA PHE A 52 13.16 -4.81 0.34
C PHE A 52 12.81 -4.77 1.85
N PRO A 53 13.67 -5.33 2.73
CA PRO A 53 13.40 -5.39 4.18
C PRO A 53 13.18 -4.03 4.84
N ASP A 54 13.82 -2.99 4.30
CA ASP A 54 13.70 -1.60 4.78
C ASP A 54 12.57 -0.82 4.07
N ALA A 55 11.65 -1.49 3.36
CA ALA A 55 10.53 -0.84 2.70
C ALA A 55 9.66 -0.10 3.75
N PRO A 56 9.36 1.19 3.54
CA PRO A 56 8.51 1.90 4.48
C PRO A 56 7.08 1.38 4.43
N THR A 57 6.39 1.47 5.57
CA THR A 57 5.04 0.92 5.74
C THR A 57 4.10 1.33 4.62
N TRP A 58 4.07 2.61 4.21
CA TRP A 58 3.15 3.03 3.16
C TRP A 58 3.37 2.29 1.84
N LEU A 59 4.62 1.97 1.47
CA LEU A 59 4.92 1.27 0.23
C LEU A 59 4.55 -0.21 0.34
N ASN A 60 4.91 -0.84 1.45
CA ASN A 60 4.59 -2.24 1.72
C ASN A 60 3.06 -2.47 1.69
N GLU A 61 2.33 -1.66 2.44
CA GLU A 61 0.86 -1.67 2.48
C GLU A 61 0.23 -1.25 1.15
N GLY A 62 0.84 -0.29 0.45
CA GLY A 62 0.37 0.18 -0.86
C GLY A 62 0.41 -0.92 -1.93
N ILE A 63 1.49 -1.70 -2.00
CA ILE A 63 1.63 -2.83 -2.92
C ILE A 63 0.73 -4.00 -2.48
N ALA A 64 0.64 -4.29 -1.18
CA ALA A 64 -0.27 -5.32 -0.67
C ALA A 64 -1.73 -4.99 -1.00
N SER A 65 -2.15 -3.74 -0.75
CA SER A 65 -3.49 -3.26 -1.10
C SER A 65 -3.74 -3.12 -2.60
N LEU A 66 -2.71 -2.93 -3.43
CA LEU A 66 -2.85 -2.97 -4.88
C LEU A 66 -3.38 -4.34 -5.32
N PHE A 67 -2.83 -5.42 -4.76
CA PHE A 67 -3.17 -6.79 -5.10
C PHE A 67 -4.29 -7.41 -4.24
N GLU A 68 -5.03 -6.63 -3.45
CA GLU A 68 -6.32 -7.04 -2.87
C GLU A 68 -7.37 -7.39 -3.94
N ALA A 69 -7.24 -6.81 -5.14
CA ALA A 69 -8.08 -7.10 -6.30
C ALA A 69 -7.20 -7.31 -7.55
N PRO A 70 -6.49 -8.44 -7.65
CA PRO A 70 -5.54 -8.68 -8.72
C PRO A 70 -6.25 -9.21 -9.98
N VAL A 71 -5.73 -8.83 -11.15
CA VAL A 71 -6.07 -9.44 -12.45
C VAL A 71 -4.80 -9.88 -13.15
N MET A 72 -4.87 -10.97 -13.90
CA MET A 72 -3.76 -11.54 -14.67
C MET A 72 -4.16 -11.56 -16.14
N PRO A 73 -4.04 -10.43 -16.87
CA PRO A 73 -4.55 -10.33 -18.25
C PRO A 73 -3.78 -11.24 -19.21
N LYS A 74 -2.54 -11.58 -18.89
CA LYS A 74 -1.73 -12.57 -19.59
C LYS A 74 -0.67 -13.17 -18.67
N THR A 75 -0.08 -14.28 -19.09
CA THR A 75 1.01 -14.94 -18.38
C THR A 75 2.15 -13.96 -18.09
N GLY A 76 2.57 -13.89 -16.83
CA GLY A 76 3.64 -13.00 -16.38
C GLY A 76 3.21 -11.56 -16.07
N GLU A 77 1.93 -11.22 -16.22
CA GLU A 77 1.40 -9.91 -15.83
C GLU A 77 0.41 -10.04 -14.67
N ILE A 78 0.55 -9.13 -13.72
CA ILE A 78 -0.40 -8.95 -12.62
C ILE A 78 -0.62 -7.45 -12.41
N HIS A 79 -1.87 -7.04 -12.31
CA HIS A 79 -2.28 -5.66 -12.07
C HIS A 79 -3.34 -5.60 -10.99
N GLY A 80 -3.39 -4.49 -10.26
CA GLY A 80 -4.51 -4.20 -9.36
C GLY A 80 -5.60 -3.42 -10.07
N VAL A 81 -6.85 -3.87 -9.97
CA VAL A 81 -8.02 -3.10 -10.46
C VAL A 81 -8.66 -2.29 -9.32
N LYS A 82 -9.60 -1.39 -9.63
CA LYS A 82 -10.31 -0.58 -8.63
C LYS A 82 -10.94 -1.47 -7.54
N ASN A 83 -10.77 -1.11 -6.26
CA ASN A 83 -11.37 -1.84 -5.14
C ASN A 83 -12.18 -0.93 -4.20
N TRP A 84 -12.61 -1.49 -3.07
CA TRP A 84 -13.45 -0.83 -2.07
C TRP A 84 -12.83 0.42 -1.44
N ARG A 85 -11.49 0.53 -1.38
CA ARG A 85 -10.78 1.70 -0.82
C ARG A 85 -10.99 2.97 -1.65
N TYR A 86 -11.42 2.83 -2.91
CA TYR A 86 -11.72 3.98 -3.79
C TYR A 86 -12.68 4.97 -3.14
N ARG A 87 -13.72 4.45 -2.49
CA ARG A 87 -14.80 5.25 -1.94
C ARG A 87 -14.30 6.19 -0.84
N ARG A 88 -13.36 5.73 0.00
CA ARG A 88 -12.74 6.53 1.04
C ARG A 88 -11.91 7.67 0.45
N LEU A 89 -11.12 7.37 -0.59
CA LEU A 89 -10.30 8.37 -1.29
C LEU A 89 -11.17 9.42 -1.98
N GLN A 90 -12.23 9.00 -2.67
CA GLN A 90 -13.20 9.91 -3.30
C GLN A 90 -13.89 10.81 -2.26
N ALA A 91 -14.32 10.26 -1.13
CA ALA A 91 -14.94 11.03 -0.05
C ALA A 91 -13.98 12.09 0.51
N ALA A 92 -12.70 11.72 0.73
CA ALA A 92 -11.68 12.66 1.19
C ALA A 92 -11.46 13.80 0.18
N MET A 93 -11.41 13.50 -1.12
CA MET A 93 -11.24 14.49 -2.18
C MET A 93 -12.44 15.45 -2.32
N ALA A 94 -13.64 15.01 -1.95
CA ALA A 94 -14.86 15.82 -1.97
C ALA A 94 -15.05 16.65 -0.68
N SER A 95 -14.37 16.27 0.41
CA SER A 95 -14.47 16.93 1.71
C SER A 95 -13.58 18.18 1.78
N PRO A 96 -14.13 19.38 2.06
CA PRO A 96 -13.30 20.58 2.26
C PRO A 96 -12.28 20.45 3.40
N ARG A 97 -12.53 19.53 4.36
CA ARG A 97 -11.67 19.32 5.53
C ARG A 97 -10.49 18.38 5.25
N GLU A 98 -10.64 17.48 4.27
CA GLU A 98 -9.65 16.42 4.00
C GLU A 98 -9.01 16.55 2.61
N ARG A 99 -9.62 17.30 1.68
CA ARG A 99 -9.15 17.38 0.28
C ARG A 99 -7.67 17.72 0.17
N ASP A 100 -7.15 18.55 1.07
CA ASP A 100 -5.76 19.01 1.03
C ASP A 100 -4.81 17.92 1.53
N ARG A 101 -5.28 16.97 2.36
CA ARG A 101 -4.52 15.80 2.81
C ARG A 101 -4.30 14.78 1.70
N VAL A 102 -5.17 14.74 0.68
CA VAL A 102 -5.12 13.75 -0.41
C VAL A 102 -3.99 14.08 -1.40
N SER A 103 -2.74 13.92 -1.02
CA SER A 103 -1.59 14.35 -1.83
C SER A 103 -0.58 13.22 -2.01
N VAL A 104 0.16 13.26 -3.12
CA VAL A 104 1.24 12.31 -3.39
C VAL A 104 2.40 12.60 -2.45
N GLU A 105 2.83 13.85 -2.29
CA GLU A 105 3.88 14.24 -1.35
C GLU A 105 3.56 13.87 0.11
N GLY A 106 2.28 13.91 0.50
CA GLY A 106 1.85 13.65 1.87
C GLY A 106 2.07 12.22 2.36
N ILE A 107 2.39 11.27 1.48
CA ILE A 107 2.70 9.88 1.89
C ILE A 107 4.20 9.58 1.94
N PHE A 108 5.05 10.40 1.32
CA PHE A 108 6.50 10.22 1.36
C PHE A 108 7.04 10.63 2.73
N GLY A 109 7.94 9.81 3.28
CA GLY A 109 8.52 10.07 4.60
C GLY A 109 7.55 9.89 5.80
N LEU A 110 6.34 9.37 5.60
CA LEU A 110 5.46 9.02 6.71
C LEU A 110 6.13 8.00 7.63
N SER A 111 6.14 8.29 8.93
CA SER A 111 6.47 7.29 9.95
C SER A 111 5.34 6.28 10.09
N ASP A 112 5.68 5.07 10.54
CA ASP A 112 4.71 3.99 10.78
C ASP A 112 3.60 4.43 11.75
N ALA A 113 3.96 5.18 12.79
CA ALA A 113 3.01 5.68 13.78
C ALA A 113 1.99 6.66 13.17
N VAL A 114 2.41 7.50 12.22
CA VAL A 114 1.49 8.43 11.53
C VAL A 114 0.67 7.67 10.49
N PHE A 115 1.28 6.74 9.76
CA PHE A 115 0.58 5.90 8.78
C PHE A 115 -0.56 5.11 9.43
N ARG A 116 -0.28 4.48 10.59
CA ARG A 116 -1.22 3.71 11.41
C ARG A 116 -2.04 4.57 12.38
N GLY A 117 -2.00 5.88 12.23
CA GLY A 117 -2.64 6.84 13.14
C GLY A 117 -4.11 7.09 12.82
N ALA A 118 -4.58 8.30 13.15
CA ALA A 118 -5.99 8.69 13.02
C ALA A 118 -6.54 8.64 11.58
N ASP A 119 -5.67 8.78 10.58
CA ASP A 119 -6.01 8.78 9.15
C ASP A 119 -5.62 7.45 8.47
N GLU A 120 -5.46 6.34 9.22
CA GLU A 120 -5.01 5.05 8.67
C GLU A 120 -5.81 4.62 7.43
N ASP A 121 -7.14 4.74 7.47
CA ASP A 121 -7.99 4.35 6.35
C ASP A 121 -7.72 5.16 5.06
N LEU A 122 -7.44 6.46 5.21
CA LEU A 122 -7.06 7.35 4.13
C LEU A 122 -5.64 7.08 3.65
N ASN A 123 -4.69 6.86 4.56
CA ASN A 123 -3.30 6.56 4.24
C ASN A 123 -3.19 5.29 3.39
N TYR A 124 -3.90 4.22 3.77
CA TYR A 124 -4.02 3.02 2.97
C TYR A 124 -4.62 3.29 1.59
N ALA A 125 -5.68 4.10 1.52
CA ALA A 125 -6.30 4.44 0.25
C ALA A 125 -5.33 5.22 -0.66
N MET A 126 -4.64 6.23 -0.13
CA MET A 126 -3.64 7.00 -0.88
C MET A 126 -2.49 6.12 -1.36
N ALA A 127 -1.89 5.32 -0.49
CA ALA A 127 -0.79 4.42 -0.81
C ALA A 127 -1.18 3.44 -1.94
N ARG A 128 -2.33 2.77 -1.79
CA ARG A 128 -2.86 1.85 -2.80
C ARG A 128 -3.03 2.53 -4.15
N TYR A 129 -3.72 3.68 -4.20
CA TYR A 129 -4.02 4.35 -5.46
C TYR A 129 -2.80 5.04 -6.05
N LEU A 130 -1.78 5.37 -5.27
CA LEU A 130 -0.49 5.77 -5.83
C LEU A 130 0.20 4.57 -6.50
N CYS A 131 0.26 3.40 -5.85
CA CYS A 131 0.81 2.19 -6.44
C CYS A 131 0.08 1.80 -7.73
N GLN A 132 -1.25 1.87 -7.75
CA GLN A 132 -2.05 1.57 -8.95
C GLN A 132 -1.81 2.58 -10.08
N TRP A 133 -1.65 3.86 -9.76
CA TRP A 133 -1.33 4.88 -10.76
C TRP A 133 0.04 4.63 -11.40
N LEU A 134 1.05 4.34 -10.58
CA LEU A 134 2.39 3.98 -11.05
C LEU A 134 2.37 2.69 -11.87
N ASP A 135 1.60 1.67 -11.47
CA ASP A 135 1.45 0.42 -12.20
C ASP A 135 0.82 0.65 -13.59
N SER A 136 -0.25 1.45 -13.65
CA SER A 136 -0.91 1.83 -14.92
C SER A 136 0.01 2.55 -15.90
N ARG A 137 1.09 3.17 -15.39
CA ARG A 137 2.11 3.88 -16.16
C ARG A 137 3.38 3.06 -16.39
N LYS A 138 3.40 1.79 -15.97
CA LYS A 138 4.58 0.90 -16.00
C LYS A 138 5.79 1.45 -15.23
N GLN A 139 5.52 2.29 -14.23
CA GLN A 139 6.54 2.99 -13.43
C GLN A 139 6.71 2.39 -12.03
N LEU A 140 5.75 1.61 -11.53
CA LEU A 140 5.77 1.07 -10.15
C LEU A 140 7.06 0.31 -9.85
N TRP A 141 7.44 -0.62 -10.72
CA TRP A 141 8.60 -1.47 -10.45
C TRP A 141 9.95 -0.79 -10.68
N ALA A 142 10.00 0.23 -11.56
CA ALA A 142 11.18 1.07 -11.70
C ALA A 142 11.39 1.93 -10.45
N PHE A 143 10.31 2.53 -9.93
CA PHE A 143 10.30 3.25 -8.66
C PHE A 143 10.71 2.35 -7.49
N TYR A 144 10.05 1.21 -7.33
CA TYR A 144 10.31 0.26 -6.25
C TYR A 144 11.76 -0.19 -6.21
N ARG A 145 12.32 -0.67 -7.34
CA ARG A 145 13.71 -1.13 -7.39
C ARG A 145 14.70 0.01 -7.18
N GLY A 146 14.46 1.17 -7.80
CA GLY A 146 15.31 2.34 -7.64
C GLY A 146 15.38 2.81 -6.20
N TRP A 147 14.26 2.72 -5.47
CA TRP A 147 14.23 3.06 -4.05
C TRP A 147 14.90 2.00 -3.20
N ARG A 148 14.57 0.72 -3.39
CA ARG A 148 15.20 -0.41 -2.69
C ARG A 148 16.73 -0.35 -2.76
N ASP A 149 17.27 -0.18 -3.97
CA ASP A 149 18.71 -0.16 -4.21
C ASP A 149 19.37 1.16 -3.73
N GLY A 150 18.56 2.19 -3.45
CA GLY A 150 18.97 3.55 -3.11
C GLY A 150 18.60 4.02 -1.70
N VAL A 151 17.89 3.22 -0.90
CA VAL A 151 17.21 3.64 0.34
C VAL A 151 18.14 4.31 1.35
N ALA A 152 19.41 3.87 1.40
CA ALA A 152 20.40 4.47 2.29
C ALA A 152 20.69 5.95 1.99
N ARG A 153 20.55 6.37 0.72
CA ARG A 153 20.77 7.74 0.22
C ARG A 153 19.47 8.51 0.04
N ASP A 154 18.36 7.81 -0.16
CA ASP A 154 17.01 8.38 -0.34
C ASP A 154 16.04 7.76 0.67
N ARG A 155 16.04 8.33 1.88
CA ARG A 155 15.24 7.81 3.00
C ARG A 155 13.73 8.03 2.82
N THR A 156 13.34 9.02 2.03
CA THR A 156 11.93 9.38 1.82
C THR A 156 11.35 8.71 0.58
N GLY A 157 12.19 8.39 -0.42
CA GLY A 157 11.80 7.79 -1.70
C GLY A 157 11.48 8.81 -2.79
N GLU A 158 11.57 10.10 -2.48
CA GLU A 158 11.23 11.18 -3.41
C GLU A 158 12.19 11.22 -4.61
N GLY A 159 13.47 10.91 -4.38
CA GLY A 159 14.48 10.84 -5.43
C GLY A 159 14.23 9.67 -6.38
N ALA A 160 13.92 8.50 -5.85
CA ALA A 160 13.54 7.32 -6.62
C ALA A 160 12.24 7.55 -7.40
N PHE A 161 11.25 8.21 -6.78
CA PHE A 161 10.00 8.59 -7.46
C PHE A 161 10.27 9.53 -8.62
N ARG A 162 11.09 10.57 -8.42
CA ARG A 162 11.50 11.50 -9.49
C ARG A 162 12.23 10.78 -10.61
N ALA A 163 13.15 9.88 -10.27
CA ALA A 163 13.89 9.11 -11.28
C ALA A 163 12.96 8.23 -12.14
N ALA A 164 11.92 7.63 -11.54
CA ALA A 164 10.99 6.77 -12.25
C ALA A 164 9.90 7.52 -13.03
N THR A 165 9.44 8.67 -12.51
CA THR A 165 8.27 9.39 -13.05
C THR A 165 8.62 10.64 -13.84
N GLY A 166 9.82 11.20 -13.63
CA GLY A 166 10.22 12.52 -14.10
C GLY A 166 9.63 13.69 -13.31
N MET A 167 8.90 13.43 -12.22
CA MET A 167 8.17 14.42 -11.42
C MET A 167 8.57 14.34 -9.95
N MET A 168 8.64 15.48 -9.27
CA MET A 168 8.59 15.50 -7.81
C MET A 168 7.21 15.03 -7.33
N PRO A 169 7.09 14.43 -6.13
CA PRO A 169 5.80 14.05 -5.56
C PRO A 169 4.76 15.19 -5.58
N SER A 170 5.17 16.40 -5.21
CA SER A 170 4.32 17.59 -5.23
C SER A 170 3.79 17.96 -6.63
N GLU A 171 4.60 17.77 -7.66
CA GLU A 171 4.22 18.01 -9.06
C GLU A 171 3.22 16.94 -9.55
N ALA A 172 3.30 15.72 -9.00
CA ALA A 172 2.43 14.61 -9.39
C ALA A 172 1.02 14.71 -8.81
N THR A 173 0.80 15.44 -7.71
CA THR A 173 -0.49 15.46 -6.98
C THR A 173 -1.68 15.84 -7.85
N ALA A 174 -1.57 16.89 -8.67
CA ALA A 174 -2.67 17.32 -9.52
C ALA A 174 -3.04 16.24 -10.56
N THR A 175 -2.03 15.68 -11.25
CA THR A 175 -2.21 14.63 -12.27
C THR A 175 -2.73 13.33 -11.65
N TRP A 176 -2.21 12.94 -10.49
CA TRP A 176 -2.68 11.77 -9.76
C TRP A 176 -4.13 11.92 -9.32
N ARG A 177 -4.51 13.05 -8.71
CA ARG A 177 -5.92 13.34 -8.34
C ARG A 177 -6.85 13.32 -9.56
N GLN A 178 -6.42 13.86 -10.69
CA GLN A 178 -7.20 13.82 -11.93
C GLN A 178 -7.40 12.37 -12.40
N TRP A 179 -6.34 11.56 -12.38
CA TRP A 179 -6.42 10.14 -12.71
C TRP A 179 -7.36 9.39 -11.76
N VAL A 180 -7.27 9.62 -10.44
CA VAL A 180 -8.17 9.02 -9.44
C VAL A 180 -9.63 9.32 -9.79
N ARG A 181 -9.96 10.55 -10.18
CA ARG A 181 -11.34 10.93 -10.58
C ARG A 181 -11.82 10.22 -11.86
N SER A 182 -10.93 9.70 -12.68
CA SER A 182 -11.26 9.02 -13.95
C SER A 182 -11.46 7.50 -13.82
N LEU A 183 -11.24 6.93 -12.64
CA LEU A 183 -11.29 5.48 -12.36
C LEU A 183 -12.70 4.87 -12.28
#